data_AF-A0A524PWP5-F1
#
_entry.id   AF-A0A524PWP5-F1
#
_cell.length_a   1.000
_cell.length_b   1.000
_cell.length_c   1.000
_cell.angle_alpha   90.00
_cell.angle_beta   90.00
_cell.angle_gamma   90.00
#
_symmetry.space_group_name_H-M   'P 1'
#
loop_
_entity.id
_entity.type
_entity.pdbx_description
1 polymer ?
#
loop_
_entity_poly.entity_id
_entity_poly.type
_entity_poly.pdbx_seq_one_letter_code
_entity_poly.pdbx_strand_id
1 'polypeptide(L)' 'MTERTRMHFVIKGDVTGKPWIVLEPYVEYLNVLERGLLGFDLADMSGDEAERFAELLNDKITGVSYTVVPGWGDETEA' A
#
# COMPACT_ATOMS: atom_id res chain seq x y z
N MET A 1 9.01 -16.89 4.03
CA MET A 1 10.12 -16.11 3.45
C MET A 1 9.78 -14.64 3.64
N THR A 2 10.71 -13.81 4.13
CA THR A 2 10.49 -12.37 4.33
C THR A 2 11.28 -11.60 3.29
N GLU A 3 10.62 -10.70 2.58
CA GLU A 3 11.23 -9.86 1.56
C GLU A 3 11.09 -8.39 1.96
N ARG A 4 12.13 -7.59 1.68
CA ARG A 4 12.11 -6.14 1.89
C ARG A 4 12.27 -5.45 0.55
N THR A 5 11.38 -4.50 0.26
CA THR A 5 11.44 -3.73 -0.97
C THR A 5 11.28 -2.23 -0.69
N ARG A 6 11.72 -1.42 -1.66
CA ARG A 6 11.50 0.03 -1.64
C ARG A 6 10.15 0.32 -2.29
N MET A 7 9.38 1.16 -1.61
CA MET A 7 8.03 1.53 -2.00
C MET A 7 7.89 3.04 -1.84
N HIS A 8 6.93 3.63 -2.53
CA HIS A 8 6.50 5.00 -2.29
C HIS A 8 4.99 5.04 -2.06
N PHE A 9 4.56 6.01 -1.26
CA PHE A 9 3.17 6.28 -0.97
C PHE A 9 2.62 7.33 -1.94
N VAL A 10 1.47 7.06 -2.55
CA VAL A 10 0.80 7.96 -3.50
C VAL A 10 -0.65 8.15 -3.08
N ILE A 11 -1.19 9.36 -3.21
CA ILE A 11 -2.62 9.58 -3.09
C ILE A 11 -3.29 9.30 -4.44
N LYS A 12 -4.31 8.44 -4.42
CA LYS A 12 -5.20 8.22 -5.55
C LYS A 12 -6.63 8.59 -5.13
N GLY A 13 -7.49 8.86 -6.11
CA GLY A 13 -8.93 8.88 -5.91
C GLY A 13 -9.52 7.49 -6.12
N ASP A 14 -10.50 7.10 -5.31
CA ASP A 14 -11.35 5.97 -5.62
C ASP A 14 -12.41 6.34 -6.68
N VAL A 15 -13.31 5.41 -7.02
CA VAL A 15 -14.40 5.64 -7.99
C VAL A 15 -15.41 6.71 -7.56
N THR A 16 -15.40 7.09 -6.28
CA THR A 16 -16.26 8.12 -5.70
C THR A 16 -15.56 9.47 -5.55
N GLY A 17 -14.26 9.54 -5.86
CA GLY A 17 -13.42 10.73 -5.69
C GLY A 17 -12.85 10.88 -4.28
N LYS A 18 -13.04 9.89 -3.38
CA LYS A 18 -12.45 9.91 -2.05
C LYS A 18 -10.95 9.58 -2.15
N PRO A 19 -10.07 10.33 -1.47
CA PRO A 19 -8.65 10.02 -1.46
C PRO A 19 -8.37 8.75 -0.66
N TRP A 20 -7.49 7.92 -1.19
CA TRP A 20 -6.90 6.77 -0.52
C TRP A 20 -5.40 6.75 -0.79
N ILE A 21 -4.64 6.24 0.17
CA ILE A 21 -3.18 6.17 0.04
C ILE A 21 -2.79 4.80 -0.47
N VAL A 22 -2.00 4.77 -1.52
CA VAL A 22 -1.58 3.56 -2.20
C VAL A 22 -0.09 3.38 -2.03
N LEU A 23 0.30 2.16 -1.68
CA LEU A 23 1.68 1.74 -1.58
C LEU A 23 2.10 1.11 -2.92
N GLU A 24 2.93 1.83 -3.66
CA GLU A 24 3.44 1.39 -4.97
C GLU A 24 4.92 0.99 -4.88
N PRO A 25 5.34 -0.09 -5.54
CA PRO A 25 6.75 -0.45 -5.59
C PRO A 25 7.53 0.42 -6.58
N TYR A 26 8.80 0.72 -6.25
CA TYR A 26 9.72 1.37 -7.19
C TYR A 26 10.14 0.47 -8.36
N VAL A 27 9.98 -0.85 -8.19
CA VAL A 27 10.25 -1.88 -9.19
C VAL A 27 8.93 -2.56 -9.56
N GLU A 28 8.79 -2.99 -10.81
CA GLU A 28 7.51 -3.39 -11.41
C GLU A 28 6.75 -4.51 -10.68
N TYR A 29 7.37 -5.27 -9.76
CA TYR A 29 6.73 -6.42 -9.13
C TYR A 29 7.08 -6.58 -7.65
N LEU A 30 6.03 -6.74 -6.85
CA LEU A 30 6.05 -7.38 -5.54
C LEU A 30 5.54 -8.80 -5.72
N ASN A 31 6.26 -9.80 -5.22
CA ASN A 31 5.81 -11.20 -5.33
C ASN A 31 4.41 -11.42 -4.70
N VAL A 32 4.07 -10.66 -3.65
CA VAL A 32 2.73 -10.72 -3.02
C VAL A 32 1.63 -9.97 -3.75
N LEU A 33 1.99 -9.09 -4.69
CA LEU A 33 1.06 -8.23 -5.40
C LEU A 33 1.28 -8.31 -6.91
N GLU A 34 1.54 -9.51 -7.45
CA GLU A 34 1.83 -9.76 -8.88
C GLU A 34 0.87 -9.03 -9.85
N ARG A 35 -0.35 -8.68 -9.41
CA ARG A 35 -1.34 -7.89 -10.18
C ARG A 35 -2.13 -6.88 -9.33
N GLY A 36 -1.59 -6.39 -8.23
CA GLY A 36 -2.33 -5.58 -7.27
C GLY A 36 -1.53 -4.43 -6.66
N LEU A 37 -2.23 -3.55 -5.94
CA LEU A 37 -1.65 -2.52 -5.11
C LEU A 37 -2.25 -2.65 -3.71
N LEU A 38 -1.48 -2.30 -2.67
CA LEU A 38 -2.02 -2.19 -1.32
C LEU A 38 -2.45 -0.74 -1.09
N GLY A 39 -3.75 -0.54 -0.90
CA GLY A 39 -4.31 0.76 -0.59
C GLY A 39 -4.91 0.82 0.81
N PHE A 40 -4.92 2.01 1.39
CA PHE A 40 -5.49 2.27 2.71
C PHE A 40 -6.46 3.44 2.59
N ASP A 41 -7.67 3.24 3.11
CA ASP A 41 -8.64 4.32 3.25
C ASP A 41 -8.09 5.37 4.22
N LEU A 42 -8.24 6.63 3.81
CA LEU A 42 -7.96 7.76 4.69
C LEU A 42 -9.23 8.16 5.43
N ALA A 43 -9.03 8.73 6.62
CA ALA A 43 -10.07 9.49 7.31
C ALA A 43 -10.50 10.69 6.43
N ASP A 44 -11.53 11.43 6.85
CA ASP A 44 -11.88 12.67 6.14
C ASP A 44 -10.71 13.66 6.22
N MET A 45 -10.03 13.83 5.09
CA MET A 45 -8.94 14.79 4.88
C MET A 45 -9.11 15.48 3.54
N SER A 46 -8.65 16.73 3.46
CA SER A 46 -8.58 17.45 2.18
C SER A 46 -7.50 16.85 1.26
N GLY A 47 -7.57 17.15 -0.04
CA GLY A 47 -6.55 16.72 -1.00
C GLY A 47 -5.13 17.15 -0.58
N ASP A 48 -4.95 18.42 -0.25
CA ASP A 48 -3.67 18.98 0.20
C ASP A 48 -3.16 18.31 1.49
N GLU A 49 -4.06 17.96 2.41
CA GLU A 49 -3.69 17.25 3.65
C GLU A 49 -3.25 15.82 3.37
N ALA A 50 -3.97 15.12 2.49
CA ALA A 50 -3.61 13.77 2.06
C ALA A 50 -2.25 13.76 1.35
N GLU A 51 -1.97 14.74 0.49
CA GLU A 51 -0.69 14.86 -0.21
C GLU A 51 0.47 15.08 0.78
N ARG A 52 0.32 16.03 1.70
CA ARG A 52 1.35 16.27 2.75
C ARG A 52 1.54 15.06 3.66
N PHE A 53 0.49 14.28 3.88
CA PHE A 53 0.58 13.02 4.62
C PHE A 53 1.38 11.97 3.84
N ALA A 54 1.14 11.82 2.53
CA ALA A 54 1.95 10.93 1.70
C ALA A 54 3.42 11.36 1.63
N GLU A 55 3.71 12.66 1.54
CA GLU A 55 5.08 13.19 1.62
C GLU A 55 5.75 12.82 2.95
N LEU A 56 5.04 13.02 4.07
CA LEU A 56 5.54 12.65 5.39
C LEU A 56 5.83 11.15 5.48
N LEU A 57 4.95 10.29 4.95
CA LEU A 57 5.18 8.85 4.95
C LEU A 57 6.38 8.47 4.09
N ASN A 58 6.56 9.08 2.92
CA ASN A 58 7.74 8.86 2.08
C ASN A 58 9.05 9.33 2.75
N ASP A 59 9.02 10.40 3.54
CA ASP A 59 10.19 10.87 4.31
C ASP A 59 10.51 9.95 5.50
N LYS A 60 9.49 9.45 6.20
CA LYS A 60 9.66 8.67 7.45
C LYS A 60 9.77 7.17 7.25
N ILE A 61 9.19 6.61 6.20
CA ILE A 61 9.15 5.17 5.93
C ILE A 61 10.08 4.84 4.75
N THR A 62 11.23 4.27 5.06
CA THR A 62 12.29 3.99 4.06
C THR A 62 12.16 2.62 3.38
N GLY A 63 11.15 1.83 3.73
CA GLY A 63 10.86 0.56 3.07
C GLY A 63 9.80 -0.26 3.79
N VAL A 64 9.23 -1.22 3.07
CA VAL A 64 8.21 -2.12 3.58
C VAL A 64 8.75 -3.55 3.51
N SER A 65 8.44 -4.34 4.53
CA SER A 65 8.76 -5.77 4.56
C SER A 65 7.47 -6.55 4.69
N TYR A 66 7.38 -7.67 3.97
CA TYR A 66 6.23 -8.56 4.03
C TYR A 66 6.71 -9.99 4.21
N THR A 67 5.86 -10.79 4.86
CA THR A 67 6.11 -12.21 5.06
C THR A 67 4.94 -12.98 4.48
N VAL A 68 5.23 -13.86 3.52
CA VAL A 68 4.24 -14.81 3.02
C VAL A 68 4.18 -15.98 4.01
N VAL A 69 2.99 -16.22 4.57
CA VAL A 69 2.72 -17.37 5.42
C VAL A 69 1.97 -18.42 4.59
N PRO A 70 2.59 -19.58 4.30
CA PRO A 70 1.93 -20.66 3.57
C PRO A 70 0.69 -21.17 4.33
N GLY A 71 -0.44 -21.37 3.64
CA GLY A 71 -1.68 -21.91 4.21
C GLY A 71 -2.60 -20.92 4.92
N TRP A 72 -2.22 -19.64 5.03
CA TRP A 72 -3.11 -18.60 5.56
C TRP A 72 -4.07 -18.15 4.45
N GLY A 73 -5.16 -18.90 4.27
CA GLY A 73 -6.15 -18.69 3.21
C GLY A 73 -6.94 -19.94 2.81
N ASP A 74 -6.51 -21.13 3.23
CA ASP A 74 -7.18 -22.41 2.90
C ASP A 74 -8.27 -22.80 3.91
N GLU A 75 -8.62 -21.95 4.88
CA GLU A 75 -9.66 -22.23 5.89
C GLU A 75 -11.06 -21.70 5.52
N THR A 76 -11.30 -21.27 4.28
CA THR A 76 -12.68 -21.03 3.78
C THR A 76 -13.14 -22.19 2.90
N GLU A 77 -13.22 -23.39 3.48
CA GLU A 77 -14.15 -24.45 3.04
C GLU A 77 -14.23 -25.54 4.13
N ALA A 78 -15.14 -25.33 5.09
CA ALA A 78 -15.73 -26.37 5.94
C ALA A 78 -17.17 -25.97 6.31
#